data_AF-A0A8S0Z6R4-F1
#
_entry.id   AF-A0A8S0Z6R4-F1
#
_cell.length_a   1.000
_cell.length_b   1.000
_cell.length_c   1.000
_cell.angle_alpha   90.00
_cell.angle_beta   90.00
_cell.angle_gamma   90.00
#
_symmetry.space_group_name_H-M   'P 1'
#
loop_
_entity.id
_entity.type
_entity.pdbx_description
1 polymer ?
#
loop_
_entity_poly.entity_id
_entity_poly.type
_entity_poly.pdbx_seq_one_letter_code
_entity_poly.pdbx_strand_id
1 'polypeptide(L)'
;MVQPVQSTNVLTMDGHTKPSPEQPILLILDNHASHMSLQIFEHCKQNNIHMLSLPPHTSHRMQPLDVTFLGLFKVAYKREFDLFLKSRLAEKITPYDVDNAIKQSI
;
A
#
# COMPACT_ATOMS: atom_id res chain seq x y z
N MET A 1 10.91 12.43 34.30
CA MET A 1 11.33 12.98 32.99
C MET A 1 11.30 11.84 31.99
N VAL A 2 10.21 11.74 31.22
CA VAL A 2 10.08 10.75 30.13
C VAL A 2 9.99 11.57 28.85
N GLN A 3 11.00 11.47 27.99
CA GLN A 3 10.92 12.04 26.65
C GLN A 3 10.01 11.15 25.80
N PRO A 4 9.06 11.69 25.02
CA PRO A 4 8.33 10.86 24.08
C PRO A 4 9.08 10.77 22.76
N VAL A 5 9.60 9.56 22.52
CA VAL A 5 9.80 8.85 21.25
C VAL A 5 9.52 9.68 19.99
N GLN A 6 10.60 10.11 19.35
CA GLN A 6 10.62 10.37 17.91
C GLN A 6 10.55 9.02 17.21
N SER A 7 9.45 8.72 16.51
CA SER A 7 9.34 7.80 15.36
C SER A 7 7.87 7.54 15.09
N THR A 8 7.33 8.08 14.00
CA THR A 8 6.65 7.32 12.94
C THR A 8 6.22 8.34 11.90
N ASN A 9 6.68 8.13 10.68
CA ASN A 9 6.29 8.85 9.46
C ASN A 9 4.79 8.63 9.18
N VAL A 10 3.91 9.22 9.99
CA VAL A 10 2.47 9.28 9.70
C VAL A 10 2.29 10.40 8.70
N LEU A 11 2.44 10.06 7.42
CA LEU A 11 1.92 10.80 6.25
C LEU A 11 1.73 12.30 6.52
N THR A 12 2.83 13.03 6.67
CA THR A 12 2.78 14.48 6.58
C THR A 12 2.28 14.78 5.17
N MET A 13 1.03 15.25 5.07
CA MET A 13 0.49 15.82 3.85
C MET A 13 1.22 17.15 3.61
N ASP A 14 2.50 17.07 3.27
CA ASP A 14 3.36 18.23 3.09
C ASP A 14 2.85 19.05 1.90
N GLY A 15 2.26 20.20 2.19
CA GLY A 15 2.03 21.30 1.25
C GLY A 15 0.82 21.21 0.32
N HIS A 16 0.22 20.04 0.10
CA HIS A 16 -0.83 19.88 -0.93
C HIS A 16 -2.27 19.98 -0.42
N THR A 17 -2.52 19.64 0.84
CA THR A 17 -3.88 19.63 1.39
C THR A 17 -3.89 20.24 2.79
N LYS A 18 -4.73 21.27 3.00
CA LYS A 18 -4.95 21.91 4.29
C LYS A 18 -6.36 21.59 4.77
N PRO A 19 -6.54 20.55 5.60
CA PRO A 19 -7.86 20.24 6.11
C PRO A 19 -8.37 21.36 7.01
N SER A 20 -9.64 21.69 6.86
CA SER A 20 -10.36 22.70 7.65
C SER A 20 -11.76 22.18 8.00
N PRO A 21 -12.45 22.75 8.99
CA PRO A 21 -13.84 22.39 9.28
C PRO A 21 -14.77 22.53 8.06
N GLU A 22 -14.50 23.52 7.19
CA GLU A 22 -15.26 23.79 5.97
C GLU A 22 -14.86 22.87 4.80
N GLN A 23 -13.63 22.34 4.82
CA GLN A 23 -13.08 21.44 3.81
C GLN A 23 -12.35 20.28 4.49
N PRO A 24 -13.09 19.29 5.03
CA PRO A 24 -12.48 18.14 5.66
C PRO A 24 -11.90 17.18 4.61
N ILE A 25 -10.90 16.41 5.01
CA ILE A 25 -10.26 15.42 4.14
C ILE A 25 -10.77 14.02 4.49
N LEU A 26 -11.03 13.20 3.47
CA LEU A 26 -11.33 11.79 3.63
C LEU A 26 -10.08 10.96 3.36
N LEU A 27 -9.60 10.27 4.39
CA LEU A 27 -8.51 9.29 4.31
C LEU A 27 -9.11 7.89 4.19
N ILE A 28 -8.86 7.22 3.06
CA ILE A 28 -9.30 5.84 2.82
C ILE A 28 -8.13 4.90 3.12
N LEU A 29 -8.33 3.99 4.07
CA LEU A 29 -7.33 3.03 4.51
C LEU A 29 -7.68 1.62 4.04
N ASP A 30 -6.66 0.82 3.78
CA ASP A 30 -6.82 -0.62 3.72
C ASP A 30 -7.04 -1.16 5.14
N ASN A 31 -7.88 -2.18 5.29
CA ASN A 31 -8.31 -2.70 6.59
C ASN A 31 -7.22 -3.47 7.35
N HIS A 32 -5.95 -3.11 7.16
CA HIS A 32 -4.84 -3.77 7.78
C HIS A 32 -4.67 -3.22 9.20
N ALA A 33 -4.63 -4.13 10.19
CA ALA A 33 -4.67 -3.78 11.61
C ALA A 33 -3.52 -2.84 12.05
N SER A 34 -2.41 -2.78 11.31
CA SER A 34 -1.31 -1.84 11.58
C SER A 34 -1.68 -0.36 11.38
N HIS A 35 -2.71 -0.08 10.58
CA HIS A 35 -3.14 1.29 10.28
C HIS A 35 -4.24 1.80 11.22
N MET A 36 -4.77 0.94 12.08
CA MET A 36 -5.91 1.23 12.95
C MET A 36 -5.47 1.32 14.42
N SER A 37 -4.74 2.37 14.76
CA SER A 37 -4.45 2.71 16.16
C SER A 37 -5.34 3.85 16.64
N LEU A 38 -5.71 3.82 17.93
CA LEU A 38 -6.51 4.88 18.54
C LEU A 38 -5.80 6.24 18.46
N GLN A 39 -4.48 6.25 18.64
CA GLN A 39 -3.66 7.45 18.57
C GLN A 39 -3.71 8.12 17.19
N ILE A 40 -3.68 7.32 16.11
CA ILE A 40 -3.82 7.84 14.74
C ILE A 40 -5.23 8.38 14.53
N PHE A 41 -6.26 7.68 15.03
CA PHE A 41 -7.63 8.13 14.90
C PHE A 41 -7.91 9.47 15.60
N GLU A 42 -7.44 9.63 16.83
CA GLU A 42 -7.59 10.88 17.57
C GLU A 42 -6.86 12.03 16.88
N HIS A 43 -5.64 11.78 16.37
CA HIS A 43 -4.89 12.77 15.62
C HIS A 43 -5.62 13.20 14.34
N CYS A 44 -6.12 12.26 13.54
CA CYS A 44 -6.86 12.57 12.32
C CYS A 44 -8.15 13.36 12.63
N LYS A 45 -8.89 12.95 13.65
CA LYS A 45 -10.12 13.63 14.07
C LYS A 45 -9.86 15.09 14.49
N GLN A 46 -8.78 15.35 15.23
CA GLN A 46 -8.40 16.71 15.65
C GLN A 46 -8.00 17.61 14.47
N ASN A 47 -7.53 17.02 13.38
CA ASN A 47 -7.07 17.73 12.18
C ASN A 47 -8.11 17.77 11.06
N ASN A 48 -9.40 17.56 11.34
CA ASN A 48 -10.48 17.53 10.33
C ASN A 48 -10.25 16.48 9.22
N ILE A 49 -9.65 15.34 9.57
CA ILE A 49 -9.45 14.19 8.69
C ILE A 49 -10.40 13.09 9.12
N HIS A 50 -11.36 12.75 8.25
CA HIS A 50 -12.23 11.60 8.42
C HIS A 50 -11.51 10.35 7.91
N MET A 51 -11.43 9.31 8.73
CA MET A 51 -10.88 8.03 8.31
C MET A 51 -12.00 7.06 7.94
N LEU A 52 -11.85 6.41 6.79
CA LEU A 52 -12.70 5.33 6.33
C LEU A 52 -11.83 4.10 6.08
N SER A 53 -12.03 3.05 6.89
CA SER A 53 -11.45 1.74 6.61
C SER A 53 -12.39 0.96 5.69
N LEU A 54 -11.84 0.36 4.63
CA LEU A 54 -12.60 -0.57 3.80
C LEU A 54 -12.92 -1.85 4.60
N PRO A 55 -13.97 -2.62 4.29
CA PRO A 55 -14.22 -3.89 4.97
C PRO A 55 -13.09 -4.90 4.68
N PRO A 56 -12.80 -5.83 5.61
CA PRO A 56 -11.84 -6.89 5.38
C PRO A 56 -12.20 -7.70 4.13
N HIS A 57 -11.18 -8.18 3.42
CA HIS A 57 -11.33 -8.98 2.19
C HIS A 57 -11.99 -8.28 1.01
N THR A 58 -12.10 -6.94 0.98
CA THR A 58 -12.65 -6.19 -0.18
C THR A 58 -11.59 -5.60 -1.11
N SER A 59 -10.30 -5.77 -0.82
CA SER A 59 -9.20 -5.16 -1.59
C SER A 59 -9.26 -5.51 -3.08
N HIS A 60 -9.55 -6.78 -3.39
CA HIS A 60 -9.74 -7.31 -4.75
C HIS A 60 -10.87 -6.65 -5.57
N ARG A 61 -11.71 -5.81 -4.97
CA ARG A 61 -12.80 -5.07 -5.65
C ARG A 61 -12.74 -3.57 -5.43
N MET A 62 -12.30 -3.13 -4.26
CA MET A 62 -12.42 -1.73 -3.83
C MET A 62 -11.10 -0.97 -3.80
N GLN A 63 -9.94 -1.64 -3.91
CA GLN A 63 -8.67 -0.94 -4.01
C GLN A 63 -8.32 -0.72 -5.49
N PRO A 64 -8.36 0.52 -5.99
CA PRO A 64 -8.05 0.79 -7.39
C PRO A 64 -6.65 0.30 -7.75
N LEU A 65 -5.69 0.40 -6.81
CA LEU A 65 -4.33 -0.12 -6.97
C LEU A 65 -4.32 -1.64 -7.20
N ASP A 66 -5.08 -2.40 -6.41
CA ASP A 66 -5.16 -3.85 -6.53
C ASP A 66 -5.81 -4.31 -7.83
N VAL A 67 -6.87 -3.60 -8.24
CA VAL A 67 -7.67 -3.95 -9.43
C VAL A 67 -6.98 -3.53 -10.73
N THR A 68 -6.30 -2.39 -10.75
CA THR A 68 -5.69 -1.83 -11.97
C THR A 68 -4.23 -2.26 -12.09
N PHE A 69 -3.34 -1.57 -11.39
CA PHE A 69 -1.90 -1.72 -11.54
C PHE A 69 -1.41 -3.08 -11.03
N LEU A 70 -1.76 -3.46 -9.81
CA LEU A 70 -1.27 -4.71 -9.22
C LEU A 70 -1.83 -5.95 -9.94
N GLY A 71 -3.07 -5.86 -10.42
CA GLY A 71 -3.70 -6.90 -11.25
C GLY A 71 -2.91 -7.14 -12.55
N LEU A 72 -2.65 -6.06 -13.30
CA LEU A 72 -1.85 -6.12 -14.54
C LEU A 72 -0.42 -6.59 -14.26
N PHE A 73 0.20 -6.07 -13.20
CA PHE A 73 1.54 -6.45 -12.78
C PHE A 73 1.64 -7.94 -12.45
N LYS A 74 0.69 -8.51 -11.71
CA LYS A 74 0.65 -9.96 -11.41
C LYS A 74 0.58 -10.82 -12.66
N VAL A 75 -0.17 -10.38 -13.68
CA VAL A 75 -0.28 -11.08 -14.96
C VAL A 75 1.04 -11.03 -15.74
N ALA A 76 1.66 -9.85 -15.83
CA ALA A 76 2.96 -9.67 -16.49
C ALA A 76 4.06 -10.48 -15.78
N TYR A 77 4.15 -10.36 -14.46
CA TYR A 77 5.09 -11.10 -13.63
C TYR A 77 4.95 -12.61 -13.81
N LYS A 78 3.71 -13.13 -13.77
CA LYS A 78 3.46 -14.56 -14.00
C LYS A 78 3.94 -15.01 -15.38
N ARG A 79 3.70 -14.21 -16.42
CA ARG A 79 4.13 -14.52 -17.78
C ARG A 79 5.65 -14.60 -17.87
N GLU A 80 6.38 -13.62 -17.35
CA GLU A 80 7.85 -13.62 -17.39
C GLU A 80 8.42 -14.78 -16.58
N PHE A 81 7.80 -15.10 -15.45
CA PHE A 81 8.20 -16.24 -14.63
C PHE A 81 7.94 -17.59 -15.35
N ASP A 82 6.81 -17.74 -16.03
CA ASP A 82 6.50 -18.92 -16.83
C ASP A 82 7.48 -19.09 -18.01
N LEU A 83 7.94 -18.00 -18.63
CA LEU A 83 8.97 -18.02 -19.67
C LEU A 83 10.35 -18.37 -19.10
N PHE A 84 10.71 -17.79 -17.96
CA PHE A 84 11.94 -18.10 -17.24
C PHE A 84 12.01 -19.60 -16.90
N LEU A 85 10.95 -20.17 -16.33
CA LEU A 85 10.86 -21.60 -16.00
C LEU A 85 10.92 -22.52 -17.23
N LYS A 86 10.31 -22.12 -18.36
CA LYS A 86 10.36 -22.89 -19.61
C LYS A 86 11.73 -22.86 -20.28
N SER A 87 12.45 -21.75 -20.16
CA SER A 87 13.79 -21.59 -20.75
C SER A 87 14.89 -22.27 -19.93
N ARG A 88 14.70 -22.45 -18.62
CA ARG A 88 15.65 -23.10 -17.71
C ARG A 88 15.01 -24.29 -17.01
N LEU A 89 15.10 -25.45 -17.66
CA LEU A 89 14.56 -26.71 -17.15
C LEU A 89 15.14 -27.04 -15.76
N ALA A 90 14.32 -26.89 -14.72
CA ALA A 90 14.56 -27.36 -13.35
C ALA A 90 15.76 -26.72 -12.59
N GLU A 91 16.19 -25.51 -12.98
CA GLU A 91 17.15 -24.76 -12.17
C GLU A 91 16.49 -24.12 -10.93
N LYS A 92 17.23 -24.03 -9.82
CA LYS A 92 16.74 -23.34 -8.62
C LYS A 92 16.63 -21.84 -8.91
N ILE A 93 15.45 -21.29 -8.67
CA ILE A 93 15.21 -19.84 -8.73
C ILE A 93 16.03 -19.15 -7.64
N THR A 94 16.81 -18.14 -8.03
CA THR A 94 17.55 -17.28 -7.11
C THR A 94 16.84 -15.94 -6.94
N PRO A 95 17.15 -15.16 -5.88
CA PRO A 95 16.61 -13.81 -5.72
C PRO A 95 16.93 -12.85 -6.88
N TYR A 96 18.04 -13.07 -7.59
CA TYR A 96 18.41 -12.27 -8.77
C TYR A 96 17.48 -12.52 -9.96
N ASP A 97 16.98 -13.75 -10.10
CA ASP A 97 16.03 -14.10 -11.16
C ASP A 97 14.68 -13.43 -10.92
N VAL A 98 14.29 -13.29 -9.65
CA VAL A 98 13.09 -12.52 -9.25
C VAL A 98 13.25 -11.04 -9.60
N ASP A 99 14.39 -10.43 -9.27
CA ASP A 99 14.67 -9.03 -9.62
C ASP A 99 14.65 -8.80 -11.15
N ASN A 100 15.23 -9.71 -11.92
CA ASN A 100 15.19 -9.66 -13.38
C ASN A 100 13.78 -9.81 -13.94
N ALA A 101 12.97 -10.72 -13.40
CA ALA A 101 11.58 -10.90 -13.82
C ALA A 101 10.72 -9.66 -13.51
N ILE A 102 10.94 -9.01 -12.36
CA ILE A 102 10.27 -7.76 -12.00
C ILE A 102 10.64 -6.65 -12.99
N LYS A 103 11.93 -6.50 -13.32
CA LYS A 103 12.40 -5.51 -14.31
C LYS A 103 11.84 -5.70 -15.71
N GLN A 104 11.50 -6.93 -16.09
CA GLN A 104 10.90 -7.24 -17.39
C GLN A 104 9.36 -7.09 -17.40
N SER A 105 8.74 -7.00 -16.23
CA SER A 105 7.28 -6.95 -16.06
C SER A 105 6.70 -5.54 -15.90
N ILE A 106 7.55 -4.51 -15.86
CA ILE A 106 7.21 -3.09 -15.68
C ILE A 106 7.71 -2.32 -16.89
#